data_AF-A0A7S2R785-F1
#
_entry.id   AF-A0A7S2R785-F1
#
_cell.length_a   1.000
_cell.length_b   1.000
_cell.length_c   1.000
_cell.angle_alpha   90.00
_cell.angle_beta   90.00
_cell.angle_gamma   90.00
#
_symmetry.space_group_name_H-M   'P 1'
#
loop_
_entity.id
_entity.type
_entity.pdbx_description
1 polymer ?
#
loop_
_entity_poly.entity_id
_entity_poly.type
_entity_poly.pdbx_seq_one_letter_code
_entity_poly.pdbx_strand_id
1 'polypeptide(L)'
;LGAKDFELNIQKTEMEWQQQATPIECQIRDYTRKGMHALHMLQLEDAKSAFDVVYELKPNAYCWHAGVVEFYLGDYEAGARRLQQNALLFESKYGEPASEERIWNCASLLKYRLANKKKKNSTLVCDLPTEDVPVERRKVLRLARDLFECSSNNDAAGVAMARARLRATADVGDPKKLDYKLWKLSSWYYLGLHYDATGDVNEAKKCMKKAIQQCSPASMDIIHTLPLLHMTIRDWFDDDELFEEDEFFKDDDSTTIMTPSLLNNIDSN
;
A
#
# COMPACT_ATOMS: atom_id res chain seq x y z
N LEU A 1 -14.70 -34.12 23.30
CA LEU A 1 -15.31 -34.00 21.96
C LEU A 1 -14.90 -32.65 21.40
N GLY A 2 -13.82 -32.61 20.62
CA GLY A 2 -13.39 -31.37 19.97
C GLY A 2 -14.45 -30.97 18.96
N ALA A 3 -14.91 -29.71 19.03
CA ALA A 3 -15.77 -29.15 18.00
C ALA A 3 -15.07 -29.37 16.64
N LYS A 4 -15.73 -30.06 15.71
CA LYS A 4 -15.28 -30.08 14.32
C LYS A 4 -15.41 -28.64 13.84
N ASP A 5 -14.28 -27.99 13.60
CA ASP A 5 -14.25 -26.68 12.97
C ASP A 5 -15.14 -26.76 11.72
N PHE A 6 -16.18 -25.93 11.67
CA PHE A 6 -17.04 -25.84 10.50
C PHE A 6 -16.17 -25.41 9.33
N GLU A 7 -16.17 -26.18 8.24
CA GLU A 7 -15.44 -25.82 7.03
C GLU A 7 -16.00 -24.50 6.50
N LEU A 8 -15.17 -23.44 6.52
CA LEU A 8 -15.56 -22.10 6.10
C LEU A 8 -15.79 -22.07 4.59
N ASN A 9 -17.04 -22.32 4.17
CA ASN A 9 -17.42 -22.25 2.77
C ASN A 9 -17.82 -20.82 2.38
N ILE A 10 -16.84 -20.03 1.98
CA ILE A 10 -17.00 -18.62 1.60
C ILE A 10 -18.05 -18.44 0.50
N GLN A 11 -18.05 -19.31 -0.52
CA GLN A 11 -18.99 -19.23 -1.65
C GLN A 11 -20.44 -19.42 -1.19
N LYS A 12 -20.66 -20.40 -0.31
CA LYS A 12 -21.98 -20.65 0.26
C LYS A 12 -22.45 -19.47 1.10
N THR A 13 -21.60 -18.95 1.99
CA THR A 13 -21.92 -17.78 2.82
C THR A 13 -22.22 -16.54 1.98
N GLU A 14 -21.46 -16.31 0.90
CA GLU A 14 -21.72 -15.20 -0.01
C GLU A 14 -23.06 -15.37 -0.74
N MET A 15 -23.36 -16.57 -1.22
CA MET A 15 -24.63 -16.87 -1.87
C MET A 15 -25.83 -16.71 -0.93
N GLU A 16 -25.71 -17.19 0.32
CA GLU A 16 -26.75 -17.04 1.35
C GLU A 16 -26.97 -15.56 1.70
N TRP A 17 -25.89 -14.79 1.84
CA TRP A 17 -25.99 -13.34 2.04
C TRP A 17 -26.68 -12.66 0.85
N GLN A 18 -26.35 -13.04 -0.39
CA GLN A 18 -26.97 -12.49 -1.59
C GLN A 18 -28.48 -12.70 -1.64
N GLN A 19 -28.97 -13.84 -1.15
CA GLN A 19 -30.40 -14.14 -1.09
C GLN A 19 -31.13 -13.29 -0.04
N GLN A 20 -30.42 -12.84 1.01
CA GLN A 20 -30.99 -12.07 2.11
C GLN A 20 -30.76 -10.55 1.98
N ALA A 21 -29.82 -10.13 1.14
CA ALA A 21 -29.45 -8.74 0.97
C ALA A 21 -30.59 -7.92 0.37
N THR A 22 -30.83 -6.75 0.96
CA THR A 22 -31.76 -5.76 0.41
C THR A 22 -31.24 -5.20 -0.92
N PRO A 23 -32.11 -4.64 -1.78
CA PRO A 23 -31.68 -4.00 -3.02
C PRO A 23 -30.61 -2.92 -2.82
N ILE A 24 -30.67 -2.17 -1.70
CA ILE A 24 -29.69 -1.13 -1.36
C ILE A 24 -28.34 -1.76 -1.00
N GLU A 25 -28.32 -2.85 -0.23
CA GLU A 25 -27.08 -3.56 0.11
C GLU A 25 -26.41 -4.17 -1.12
N CYS A 26 -27.19 -4.72 -2.05
CA CYS A 26 -26.70 -5.15 -3.35
C CYS A 26 -26.05 -4.00 -4.13
N GLN A 27 -26.71 -2.83 -4.20
CA GLN A 27 -26.15 -1.65 -4.86
C GLN A 27 -24.85 -1.17 -4.20
N ILE A 28 -24.82 -1.06 -2.87
CA ILE A 28 -23.61 -0.67 -2.12
C ILE A 28 -22.44 -1.61 -2.46
N ARG A 29 -22.68 -2.92 -2.47
CA ARG A 29 -21.66 -3.91 -2.82
C ARG A 29 -21.19 -3.74 -4.27
N ASP A 30 -22.13 -3.56 -5.21
CA ASP A 30 -21.81 -3.45 -6.63
C ASP A 30 -21.00 -2.17 -6.92
N TYR A 31 -21.36 -1.03 -6.32
CA TYR A 31 -20.58 0.20 -6.42
C TYR A 31 -19.23 0.12 -5.68
N THR A 32 -19.17 -0.56 -4.54
CA THR A 32 -17.90 -0.83 -3.86
C THR A 32 -16.96 -1.64 -4.78
N ARG A 33 -17.47 -2.68 -5.45
CA ARG A 33 -16.69 -3.48 -6.42
C ARG A 33 -16.26 -2.67 -7.63
N LYS A 34 -17.15 -1.83 -8.18
CA LYS A 34 -16.81 -0.92 -9.28
C LYS A 34 -15.70 0.04 -8.87
N GLY A 35 -15.79 0.66 -7.68
CA GLY A 35 -14.78 1.57 -7.18
C GLY A 35 -13.43 0.90 -6.96
N MET A 36 -13.41 -0.30 -6.37
CA MET A 36 -12.19 -1.09 -6.22
C MET A 36 -11.58 -1.51 -7.55
N HIS A 37 -12.41 -1.91 -8.53
CA HIS A 37 -11.95 -2.27 -9.85
C HIS A 37 -11.33 -1.07 -10.57
N ALA A 38 -12.00 0.08 -10.57
CA ALA A 38 -11.47 1.33 -11.14
C ALA A 38 -10.14 1.72 -10.46
N LEU A 39 -10.04 1.58 -9.14
CA LEU A 39 -8.80 1.83 -8.41
C LEU A 39 -7.65 0.90 -8.84
N HIS A 40 -7.92 -0.40 -9.04
CA HIS A 40 -6.95 -1.35 -9.62
C HIS A 40 -6.54 -1.00 -11.05
N MET A 41 -7.45 -0.41 -11.81
CA MET A 41 -7.19 0.10 -13.17
C MET A 41 -6.57 1.50 -13.18
N LEU A 42 -6.22 2.05 -12.00
CA LEU A 42 -5.65 3.39 -11.82
C LEU A 42 -6.58 4.55 -12.27
N GLN A 43 -7.88 4.28 -12.37
CA GLN A 43 -8.91 5.23 -12.80
C GLN A 43 -9.51 5.93 -11.57
N LEU A 44 -8.82 6.95 -11.06
CA LEU A 44 -9.20 7.60 -9.79
C LEU A 44 -10.57 8.30 -9.82
N GLU A 45 -10.92 8.97 -10.91
CA GLU A 45 -12.20 9.69 -11.02
C GLU A 45 -13.40 8.73 -11.09
N ASP A 46 -13.24 7.61 -11.79
CA ASP A 46 -14.25 6.54 -11.84
C ASP A 46 -14.37 5.87 -10.46
N ALA A 47 -13.24 5.63 -9.79
CA ALA A 47 -13.23 5.09 -8.44
C ALA A 47 -13.95 6.03 -7.45
N LYS A 48 -13.65 7.33 -7.52
CA LYS A 48 -14.31 8.37 -6.73
C LYS A 48 -15.82 8.38 -6.96
N SER A 49 -16.24 8.45 -8.22
CA SER A 49 -17.65 8.49 -8.59
C SER A 49 -18.41 7.26 -8.06
N ALA A 50 -17.81 6.08 -8.15
CA ALA A 50 -18.40 4.86 -7.60
C ALA A 50 -18.49 4.89 -6.06
N PHE A 51 -17.45 5.35 -5.37
CA PHE A 51 -17.46 5.44 -3.90
C PHE A 51 -18.40 6.54 -3.38
N ASP A 52 -18.55 7.66 -4.09
CA ASP A 52 -19.49 8.71 -3.70
C ASP A 52 -20.94 8.18 -3.69
N VAL A 53 -21.32 7.35 -4.67
CA VAL A 53 -22.63 6.65 -4.66
C VAL A 53 -22.78 5.73 -3.44
N VAL A 54 -21.72 5.06 -3.01
CA VAL A 54 -21.76 4.25 -1.77
C VAL A 54 -22.11 5.12 -0.56
N TYR A 55 -21.52 6.30 -0.45
CA TYR A 55 -21.79 7.24 0.63
C TYR A 55 -23.15 7.94 0.53
N GLU A 56 -23.69 8.13 -0.69
CA GLU A 56 -25.08 8.59 -0.88
C GLU A 56 -26.08 7.55 -0.37
N LEU A 57 -25.86 6.27 -0.70
CA LEU A 57 -26.72 5.17 -0.26
C LEU A 57 -26.58 4.89 1.25
N LYS A 58 -25.36 5.05 1.79
CA LYS A 58 -25.05 4.83 3.20
C LYS A 58 -23.93 5.79 3.66
N PRO A 59 -24.27 6.94 4.26
CA PRO A 59 -23.30 7.96 4.68
C PRO A 59 -22.25 7.48 5.70
N ASN A 60 -22.53 6.41 6.43
CA ASN A 60 -21.61 5.77 7.37
C ASN A 60 -21.05 4.43 6.85
N ALA A 61 -20.96 4.25 5.53
CA ALA A 61 -20.33 3.09 4.95
C ALA A 61 -18.84 3.04 5.30
N TYR A 62 -18.36 1.85 5.67
CA TYR A 62 -16.94 1.60 5.81
C TYR A 62 -16.33 1.33 4.43
N CYS A 63 -15.54 2.29 3.95
CA CYS A 63 -14.86 2.24 2.65
C CYS A 63 -13.62 3.14 2.68
N TRP A 64 -12.59 2.75 3.43
CA TRP A 64 -11.40 3.58 3.61
C TRP A 64 -10.62 3.86 2.32
N HIS A 65 -10.71 2.98 1.31
CA HIS A 65 -10.14 3.18 -0.02
C HIS A 65 -10.62 4.47 -0.69
N ALA A 66 -11.85 4.90 -0.42
CA ALA A 66 -12.34 6.18 -0.91
C ALA A 66 -11.53 7.36 -0.36
N GLY A 67 -10.93 7.26 0.82
CA GLY A 67 -10.02 8.27 1.35
C GLY A 67 -8.65 8.26 0.66
N VAL A 68 -8.18 7.08 0.25
CA VAL A 68 -6.96 6.93 -0.58
C VAL A 68 -7.15 7.60 -1.95
N VAL A 69 -8.34 7.43 -2.54
CA VAL A 69 -8.68 8.11 -3.81
C VAL A 69 -8.60 9.63 -3.66
N GLU A 70 -9.22 10.21 -2.63
CA GLU A 70 -9.14 11.67 -2.38
C GLU A 70 -7.68 12.13 -2.20
N PHE A 71 -6.85 11.34 -1.49
CA PHE A 71 -5.42 11.65 -1.35
C PHE A 71 -4.73 11.76 -2.72
N TYR A 72 -4.98 10.82 -3.62
CA TYR A 72 -4.33 10.83 -4.94
C TYR A 72 -4.91 11.88 -5.89
N LEU A 73 -6.18 12.23 -5.75
CA LEU A 73 -6.80 13.37 -6.44
C LEU A 73 -6.33 14.73 -5.88
N GLY A 74 -5.58 14.74 -4.78
CA GLY A 74 -5.01 15.94 -4.17
C GLY A 74 -5.94 16.63 -3.17
N ASP A 75 -7.13 16.10 -2.92
CA ASP A 75 -8.01 16.56 -1.84
C ASP A 75 -7.61 15.89 -0.51
N TYR A 76 -6.44 16.30 -0.02
CA TYR A 76 -5.88 15.78 1.24
C TYR A 76 -6.77 16.06 2.45
N GLU A 77 -7.58 17.11 2.40
CA GLU A 77 -8.47 17.48 3.50
C GLU A 77 -9.70 16.56 3.56
N ALA A 78 -10.37 16.33 2.43
CA ALA A 78 -11.46 15.36 2.34
C ALA A 78 -10.97 13.94 2.64
N GLY A 79 -9.80 13.57 2.10
CA GLY A 79 -9.15 12.28 2.38
C GLY A 79 -8.94 12.06 3.87
N ALA A 80 -8.29 13.02 4.56
CA ALA A 80 -8.06 12.93 6.00
C ALA A 80 -9.36 12.74 6.80
N ARG A 81 -10.40 13.54 6.52
CA ARG A 81 -11.70 13.42 7.19
C ARG A 81 -12.36 12.07 6.97
N ARG A 82 -12.36 11.59 5.73
CA ARG A 82 -12.96 10.29 5.39
C ARG A 82 -12.22 9.14 6.09
N LEU A 83 -10.89 9.19 6.14
CA LEU A 83 -10.08 8.17 6.81
C LEU A 83 -10.26 8.20 8.33
N GLN A 84 -10.39 9.38 8.92
CA GLN A 84 -10.71 9.53 10.34
C GLN A 84 -12.06 8.85 10.68
N GLN A 85 -13.10 9.13 9.89
CA GLN A 85 -14.42 8.54 10.10
C GLN A 85 -14.39 7.01 9.94
N ASN A 86 -13.69 6.49 8.93
CA ASN A 86 -13.55 5.05 8.73
C ASN A 86 -12.79 4.38 9.88
N ALA A 87 -11.74 5.03 10.41
CA ALA A 87 -10.98 4.49 11.54
C ALA A 87 -11.86 4.33 12.79
N LEU A 88 -12.61 5.39 13.15
CA LEU A 88 -13.53 5.37 14.29
C LEU A 88 -14.62 4.31 14.10
N LEU A 89 -15.16 4.17 12.88
CA LEU A 89 -16.18 3.18 12.58
C LEU A 89 -15.64 1.74 12.70
N PHE A 90 -14.43 1.49 12.20
CA PHE A 90 -13.81 0.17 12.28
C PHE A 90 -13.48 -0.20 13.73
N GLU A 91 -12.83 0.70 14.46
CA GLU A 91 -12.42 0.49 15.85
C GLU A 91 -13.61 0.28 16.77
N SER A 92 -14.66 1.09 16.63
CA SER A 92 -15.87 0.94 17.44
C SER A 92 -16.64 -0.35 17.14
N LYS A 93 -16.60 -0.83 15.88
CA LYS A 93 -17.32 -2.04 15.47
C LYS A 93 -16.57 -3.33 15.81
N TYR A 94 -15.25 -3.33 15.65
CA TYR A 94 -14.45 -4.56 15.73
C TYR A 94 -13.56 -4.63 16.98
N GLY A 95 -13.30 -3.50 17.65
CA GLY A 95 -12.33 -3.45 18.76
C GLY A 95 -10.89 -3.74 18.31
N GLU A 96 -10.62 -3.60 17.01
CA GLU A 96 -9.32 -3.83 16.37
C GLU A 96 -8.76 -2.52 15.80
N PRO A 97 -7.43 -2.38 15.66
CA PRO A 97 -6.84 -1.13 15.23
C PRO A 97 -7.06 -0.88 13.75
N ALA A 98 -7.57 0.30 13.40
CA ALA A 98 -7.72 0.77 12.03
C ALA A 98 -6.40 1.35 11.50
N SER A 99 -5.37 0.51 11.44
CA SER A 99 -3.99 0.95 11.20
C SER A 99 -3.80 1.56 9.83
N GLU A 100 -4.37 0.95 8.79
CA GLU A 100 -4.31 1.45 7.42
C GLU A 100 -4.98 2.84 7.31
N GLU A 101 -6.17 3.00 7.88
CA GLU A 101 -6.88 4.28 7.95
C GLU A 101 -6.05 5.35 8.65
N ARG A 102 -5.45 5.00 9.80
CA ARG A 102 -4.61 5.91 10.60
C ARG A 102 -3.36 6.35 9.84
N ILE A 103 -2.68 5.41 9.19
CA ILE A 103 -1.50 5.69 8.36
C ILE A 103 -1.87 6.67 7.25
N TRP A 104 -2.94 6.38 6.51
CA TRP A 104 -3.39 7.23 5.41
C TRP A 104 -3.92 8.59 5.86
N ASN A 105 -4.61 8.65 7.01
CA ASN A 105 -5.05 9.91 7.61
C ASN A 105 -3.84 10.78 7.92
N CYS A 106 -2.81 10.22 8.57
CA CYS A 106 -1.56 10.93 8.84
C CYS A 106 -0.86 11.38 7.54
N ALA A 107 -0.78 10.51 6.53
CA ALA A 107 -0.20 10.86 5.23
C ALA A 107 -0.92 12.06 4.60
N SER A 108 -2.25 12.06 4.63
CA SER A 108 -3.09 13.15 4.13
C SER A 108 -2.86 14.44 4.91
N LEU A 109 -2.80 14.38 6.24
CA LEU A 109 -2.52 15.54 7.09
C LEU A 109 -1.12 16.13 6.83
N LEU A 110 -0.10 15.28 6.69
CA LEU A 110 1.27 15.71 6.37
C LEU A 110 1.31 16.41 5.00
N LYS A 111 0.68 15.84 3.97
CA LYS A 111 0.56 16.47 2.65
C LYS A 111 -0.21 17.79 2.70
N TYR A 112 -1.33 17.83 3.41
CA TYR A 112 -2.13 19.04 3.59
C TYR A 112 -1.29 20.15 4.22
N ARG A 113 -0.57 19.85 5.31
CA ARG A 113 0.33 20.79 5.98
C ARG A 113 1.44 21.24 5.03
N LEU A 114 2.06 20.32 4.29
CA LEU A 114 3.12 20.63 3.31
C LEU A 114 2.62 21.59 2.22
N ALA A 115 1.44 21.34 1.66
CA ALA A 115 0.83 22.19 0.64
C ALA A 115 0.40 23.57 1.18
N ASN A 116 0.02 23.65 2.45
CA ASN A 116 -0.49 24.86 3.09
C ASN A 116 0.51 25.57 4.01
N LYS A 117 1.81 25.22 4.03
CA LYS A 117 2.85 25.87 4.87
C LYS A 117 2.85 27.40 4.83
N LYS A 118 2.35 28.02 3.75
CA LYS A 118 2.26 29.47 3.57
C LYS A 118 1.00 30.11 4.18
N LYS A 119 -0.04 29.34 4.50
CA LYS A 119 -1.30 29.83 5.06
C LYS A 119 -1.22 29.78 6.59
N LYS A 120 -1.03 30.94 7.24
CA LYS A 120 -0.83 31.07 8.69
C LYS A 120 -1.96 30.53 9.59
N ASN A 121 -3.11 30.14 9.04
CA ASN A 121 -4.32 29.79 9.81
C ASN A 121 -5.00 28.46 9.42
N SER A 122 -4.39 27.57 8.63
CA SER A 122 -5.06 26.31 8.27
C SER A 122 -4.90 25.26 9.38
N THR A 123 -5.64 25.40 10.47
CA THR A 123 -5.75 24.36 11.50
C THR A 123 -6.83 23.37 11.05
N LEU A 124 -6.43 22.35 10.31
CA LEU A 124 -7.30 21.19 10.11
C LEU A 124 -7.25 20.34 11.37
N VAL A 125 -8.32 20.39 12.17
CA VAL A 125 -8.49 19.51 13.34
C VAL A 125 -9.13 18.21 12.86
N CYS A 126 -8.29 17.26 12.46
CA CYS A 126 -8.71 15.92 12.05
C CYS A 126 -7.75 14.87 12.62
N ASP A 127 -7.22 15.14 13.81
CA ASP A 127 -6.37 14.20 14.52
C ASP A 127 -7.26 13.10 15.14
N LEU A 128 -6.90 11.85 14.90
CA LEU A 128 -7.56 10.72 15.55
C LEU A 128 -7.17 10.67 17.03
N PRO A 129 -8.10 10.31 17.93
CA PRO A 129 -7.73 10.05 19.31
C PRO A 129 -6.67 8.95 19.38
N THR A 130 -5.67 9.17 20.22
CA THR A 130 -4.56 8.24 20.48
C THR A 130 -4.77 7.41 21.74
N GLU A 131 -5.73 7.80 22.58
CA GLU A 131 -6.12 7.07 23.78
C GLU A 131 -6.99 5.86 23.41
N ASP A 132 -6.80 4.74 24.11
CA ASP A 132 -7.57 3.49 23.95
C ASP A 132 -7.56 2.83 22.57
N VAL A 133 -6.59 3.17 21.70
CA VAL A 133 -6.44 2.50 20.41
C VAL A 133 -5.95 1.06 20.62
N PRO A 134 -6.62 0.05 20.02
CA PRO A 134 -6.15 -1.32 20.07
C PRO A 134 -4.70 -1.46 19.57
N VAL A 135 -3.97 -2.43 20.12
CA VAL A 135 -2.56 -2.61 19.78
C VAL A 135 -2.41 -3.32 18.43
N GLU A 136 -1.77 -2.67 17.46
CA GLU A 136 -1.44 -3.28 16.17
C GLU A 136 -0.37 -4.39 16.33
N ARG A 137 -0.73 -5.60 15.92
CA ARG A 137 0.11 -6.79 16.06
C ARG A 137 0.92 -7.08 14.80
N ARG A 138 0.46 -6.62 13.64
CA ARG A 138 1.11 -6.76 12.34
C ARG A 138 2.35 -5.88 12.33
N LYS A 139 3.54 -6.51 12.31
CA LYS A 139 4.83 -5.84 12.50
C LYS A 139 5.01 -4.61 11.61
N VAL A 140 4.77 -4.74 10.31
CA VAL A 140 5.01 -3.64 9.35
C VAL A 140 4.03 -2.49 9.56
N LEU A 141 2.74 -2.78 9.78
CA LEU A 141 1.73 -1.74 10.01
C LEU A 141 1.95 -1.00 11.33
N ARG A 142 2.38 -1.71 12.38
CA ARG A 142 2.79 -1.05 13.62
C ARG A 142 3.96 -0.08 13.39
N LEU A 143 5.01 -0.52 12.70
CA LEU A 143 6.17 0.33 12.41
C LEU A 143 5.83 1.51 11.49
N ALA A 144 4.96 1.30 10.51
CA ALA A 144 4.45 2.36 9.65
C ALA A 144 3.62 3.36 10.47
N ARG A 145 2.69 2.89 11.31
CA ARG A 145 1.92 3.76 12.20
C ARG A 145 2.84 4.60 13.08
N ASP A 146 3.82 3.99 13.75
CA ASP A 146 4.81 4.69 14.58
C ASP A 146 5.53 5.79 13.78
N LEU A 147 5.95 5.48 12.54
CA LEU A 147 6.62 6.44 11.64
C LEU A 147 5.75 7.67 11.34
N PHE A 148 4.50 7.44 10.95
CA PHE A 148 3.57 8.50 10.59
C PHE A 148 3.14 9.33 11.82
N GLU A 149 2.88 8.68 12.97
CA GLU A 149 2.54 9.34 14.23
C GLU A 149 3.69 10.23 14.74
N CYS A 150 4.93 9.71 14.79
CA CYS A 150 6.10 10.51 15.17
C CYS A 150 6.27 11.73 14.26
N SER A 151 5.98 11.60 12.97
CA SER A 151 6.05 12.72 12.02
C SER A 151 4.98 13.78 12.26
N SER A 152 3.75 13.34 12.52
CA SER A 152 2.64 14.23 12.89
C SER A 152 2.93 14.99 14.19
N ASN A 153 3.64 14.35 15.13
CA ASN A 153 4.03 14.93 16.42
C ASN A 153 5.36 15.70 16.41
N ASN A 154 6.00 15.85 15.25
CA ASN A 154 7.34 16.47 15.11
C ASN A 154 8.44 15.80 15.95
N ASP A 155 8.32 14.49 16.22
CA ASP A 155 9.33 13.69 16.91
C ASP A 155 10.37 13.14 15.91
N ALA A 156 11.42 13.93 15.67
CA ALA A 156 12.47 13.57 14.73
C ALA A 156 13.24 12.28 15.11
N ALA A 157 13.41 12.02 16.41
CA ALA A 157 14.12 10.83 16.88
C ALA A 157 13.28 9.57 16.65
N GLY A 158 11.98 9.63 16.96
CA GLY A 158 11.03 8.56 16.67
C GLY A 158 10.92 8.29 15.17
N VAL A 159 10.88 9.32 14.33
CA VAL A 159 10.90 9.18 12.86
C VAL A 159 12.15 8.44 12.40
N ALA A 160 13.34 8.86 12.85
CA ALA A 160 14.59 8.21 12.47
C ALA A 160 14.61 6.72 12.86
N MET A 161 14.15 6.40 14.07
CA MET A 161 14.10 5.03 14.56
C MET A 161 13.08 4.17 13.79
N ALA A 162 11.88 4.68 13.55
CA ALA A 162 10.84 3.95 12.82
C ALA A 162 11.23 3.71 11.36
N ARG A 163 11.84 4.71 10.69
CA ARG A 163 12.42 4.55 9.35
C ARG A 163 13.49 3.46 9.31
N ALA A 164 14.43 3.48 10.26
CA ALA A 164 15.49 2.47 10.33
C ALA A 164 14.92 1.05 10.50
N ARG A 165 13.89 0.89 11.35
CA ARG A 165 13.22 -0.40 11.58
C ARG A 165 12.43 -0.90 10.37
N LEU A 166 11.73 -0.01 9.65
CA LEU A 166 11.06 -0.36 8.40
C LEU A 166 12.06 -0.75 7.33
N ARG A 167 13.14 0.02 7.15
CA ARG A 167 14.19 -0.29 6.17
C ARG A 167 14.85 -1.63 6.46
N ALA A 168 15.22 -1.87 7.72
CA ALA A 168 15.73 -3.16 8.15
C ALA A 168 14.74 -4.31 7.91
N THR A 169 13.42 -4.06 7.96
CA THR A 169 12.38 -5.06 7.62
C THR A 169 12.26 -5.28 6.11
N ALA A 170 12.45 -4.22 5.32
CA ALA A 170 12.39 -4.26 3.87
C ALA A 170 13.57 -5.02 3.24
N ASP A 171 14.74 -4.95 3.89
CA ASP A 171 15.98 -5.61 3.47
C ASP A 171 16.15 -7.04 4.03
N VAL A 172 15.15 -7.61 4.74
CA VAL A 172 15.31 -8.95 5.36
C VAL A 172 15.30 -10.07 4.33
N GLY A 173 16.36 -10.87 4.34
CA GLY A 173 16.41 -12.17 3.67
C GLY A 173 16.71 -12.09 2.17
N ASP A 174 16.82 -13.26 1.54
CA ASP A 174 17.20 -13.36 0.13
C ASP A 174 16.24 -12.57 -0.77
N PRO A 175 16.73 -11.64 -1.63
CA PRO A 175 15.89 -10.91 -2.59
C PRO A 175 15.13 -11.83 -3.56
N LYS A 176 15.61 -13.05 -3.80
CA LYS A 176 14.97 -14.04 -4.67
C LYS A 176 13.84 -14.81 -3.99
N LYS A 177 13.72 -14.73 -2.66
CA LYS A 177 12.69 -15.45 -1.91
C LYS A 177 11.37 -14.68 -1.92
N LEU A 178 10.29 -15.40 -2.21
CA LEU A 178 8.91 -14.90 -2.18
C LEU A 178 8.57 -14.28 -0.82
N ASP A 179 8.05 -13.06 -0.85
CA ASP A 179 7.61 -12.28 0.31
C ASP A 179 6.16 -12.63 0.69
N TYR A 180 5.93 -13.88 1.15
CA TYR A 180 4.58 -14.37 1.47
C TYR A 180 3.83 -13.54 2.51
N LYS A 181 4.55 -12.80 3.36
CA LYS A 181 3.95 -11.94 4.40
C LYS A 181 3.84 -10.48 3.97
N LEU A 182 4.21 -10.16 2.73
CA LEU A 182 4.23 -8.82 2.17
C LEU A 182 5.05 -7.84 3.01
N TRP A 183 6.06 -8.32 3.74
CA TRP A 183 6.85 -7.50 4.64
C TRP A 183 7.76 -6.55 3.88
N LYS A 184 8.43 -7.02 2.83
CA LYS A 184 9.29 -6.21 1.96
C LYS A 184 8.45 -5.21 1.19
N LEU A 185 7.41 -5.70 0.51
CA LEU A 185 6.51 -4.85 -0.27
C LEU A 185 5.92 -3.72 0.58
N SER A 186 5.29 -4.07 1.70
CA SER A 186 4.63 -3.09 2.56
C SER A 186 5.63 -2.12 3.19
N SER A 187 6.83 -2.60 3.59
CA SER A 187 7.83 -1.70 4.19
C SER A 187 8.36 -0.69 3.20
N TRP A 188 8.72 -1.11 1.98
CA TRP A 188 9.14 -0.18 0.92
C TRP A 188 8.03 0.79 0.55
N TYR A 189 6.81 0.29 0.42
CA TYR A 189 5.66 1.12 0.10
C TYR A 189 5.42 2.21 1.15
N TYR A 190 5.34 1.86 2.44
CA TYR A 190 5.08 2.84 3.50
C TYR A 190 6.24 3.81 3.72
N LEU A 191 7.49 3.39 3.50
CA LEU A 191 8.63 4.32 3.45
C LEU A 191 8.48 5.33 2.31
N GLY A 192 8.13 4.87 1.11
CA GLY A 192 7.93 5.74 -0.05
C GLY A 192 6.79 6.73 0.18
N LEU A 193 5.66 6.26 0.71
CA LEU A 193 4.51 7.09 1.02
C LEU A 193 4.87 8.16 2.06
N HIS A 194 5.66 7.78 3.07
CA HIS A 194 6.11 8.70 4.11
C HIS A 194 7.01 9.81 3.56
N TYR A 195 7.99 9.44 2.72
CA TYR A 195 8.86 10.41 2.08
C TYR A 195 8.08 11.35 1.15
N ASP A 196 7.12 10.86 0.37
CA ASP A 196 6.23 11.72 -0.45
C ASP A 196 5.42 12.68 0.43
N ALA A 197 4.84 12.17 1.53
CA ALA A 197 4.03 12.96 2.44
C ALA A 197 4.82 14.06 3.16
N THR A 198 6.12 13.84 3.39
CA THR A 198 7.02 14.81 4.04
C THR A 198 7.78 15.71 3.07
N GLY A 199 7.72 15.42 1.76
CA GLY A 199 8.29 16.24 0.69
C GLY A 199 9.67 15.81 0.20
N ASP A 200 10.17 14.64 0.62
CA ASP A 200 11.42 14.07 0.13
C ASP A 200 11.17 13.19 -1.10
N VAL A 201 10.99 13.83 -2.25
CA VAL A 201 10.58 13.18 -3.50
C VAL A 201 11.60 12.13 -3.96
N ASN A 202 12.89 12.38 -3.77
CA ASN A 202 13.94 11.48 -4.26
C ASN A 202 13.97 10.15 -3.50
N GLU A 203 13.89 10.19 -2.17
CA GLU A 203 13.80 8.96 -1.38
C GLU A 203 12.45 8.26 -1.56
N ALA A 204 11.36 9.01 -1.79
CA ALA A 204 10.06 8.46 -2.13
C ALA A 204 10.12 7.60 -3.40
N LYS A 205 10.67 8.16 -4.50
CA LYS A 205 10.86 7.48 -5.78
C LYS A 205 11.65 6.18 -5.62
N LYS A 206 12.80 6.23 -4.92
CA LYS A 206 13.64 5.03 -4.68
C LYS A 206 12.86 3.93 -3.96
N CYS A 207 12.12 4.28 -2.91
CA CYS A 207 11.32 3.32 -2.16
C CYS A 207 10.17 2.74 -3.00
N MET A 208 9.50 3.57 -3.81
CA MET A 208 8.40 3.12 -4.67
C MET A 208 8.89 2.19 -5.80
N LYS A 209 10.04 2.48 -6.42
CA LYS A 209 10.69 1.57 -7.39
C LYS A 209 10.96 0.20 -6.75
N LYS A 210 11.53 0.18 -5.54
CA LYS A 210 11.74 -1.07 -4.78
C LYS A 210 10.44 -1.78 -4.42
N ALA A 211 9.38 -1.06 -4.09
CA ALA A 211 8.07 -1.64 -3.80
C ALA A 211 7.46 -2.32 -5.03
N ILE A 212 7.51 -1.68 -6.21
CA ILE A 212 7.02 -2.24 -7.48
C ILE A 212 7.71 -3.56 -7.82
N GLN A 213 9.02 -3.68 -7.58
CA GLN A 213 9.76 -4.93 -7.78
C GLN A 213 9.23 -6.10 -6.94
N GLN A 214 8.52 -5.83 -5.85
CA GLN A 214 7.89 -6.84 -4.99
C GLN A 214 6.41 -7.08 -5.34
N CYS A 215 5.84 -6.33 -6.29
CA CYS A 215 4.44 -6.48 -6.67
C CYS A 215 4.21 -7.75 -7.49
N SER A 216 3.06 -8.39 -7.27
CA SER A 216 2.58 -9.49 -8.10
C SER A 216 1.42 -8.98 -8.96
N PRO A 217 1.50 -9.05 -10.30
CA PRO A 217 0.42 -8.58 -11.17
C PRO A 217 -0.84 -9.45 -11.09
N ALA A 218 -0.73 -10.67 -10.55
CA ALA A 218 -1.86 -11.57 -10.36
C ALA A 218 -2.61 -11.34 -9.04
N SER A 219 -2.09 -10.48 -8.15
CA SER A 219 -2.72 -10.23 -6.86
C SER A 219 -3.86 -9.23 -7.00
N MET A 220 -5.00 -9.56 -6.41
CA MET A 220 -6.16 -8.67 -6.30
C MET A 220 -6.12 -7.82 -5.02
N ASP A 221 -5.08 -7.98 -4.19
CA ASP A 221 -4.90 -7.16 -3.00
C ASP A 221 -4.37 -5.77 -3.40
N ILE A 222 -5.05 -4.74 -2.91
CA ILE A 222 -4.78 -3.34 -3.22
C ILE A 222 -3.33 -2.95 -2.94
N ILE A 223 -2.67 -3.56 -1.95
CA ILE A 223 -1.27 -3.24 -1.61
C ILE A 223 -0.30 -3.47 -2.78
N HIS A 224 -0.62 -4.37 -3.71
CA HIS A 224 0.18 -4.57 -4.93
C HIS A 224 -0.08 -3.50 -6.00
N THR A 225 -1.25 -2.84 -5.94
CA THR A 225 -1.60 -1.75 -6.85
C THR A 225 -1.03 -0.42 -6.37
N LEU A 226 -1.02 -0.17 -5.06
CA LEU A 226 -0.69 1.14 -4.49
C LEU A 226 0.68 1.71 -4.91
N PRO A 227 1.79 0.94 -4.98
CA PRO A 227 3.06 1.47 -5.48
C PRO A 227 2.99 1.93 -6.93
N LEU A 228 2.34 1.14 -7.79
CA LEU A 228 2.17 1.46 -9.20
C LEU A 228 1.28 2.69 -9.38
N LEU A 229 0.16 2.74 -8.66
CA LEU A 229 -0.72 3.91 -8.61
C LEU A 229 0.06 5.17 -8.21
N HIS A 230 0.88 5.08 -7.16
CA HIS A 230 1.66 6.21 -6.68
C HIS A 230 2.63 6.74 -7.74
N MET A 231 3.39 5.84 -8.39
CA MET A 231 4.34 6.21 -9.43
C MET A 231 3.66 6.83 -10.65
N THR A 232 2.51 6.28 -11.06
CA THR A 232 1.72 6.78 -12.19
C THR A 232 1.16 8.18 -11.92
N ILE A 233 0.52 8.39 -10.77
CA ILE A 233 -0.12 9.67 -10.45
C ILE A 233 0.90 10.79 -10.21
N ARG A 234 2.12 10.43 -9.82
CA ARG A 234 3.20 11.39 -9.61
C ARG A 234 4.09 11.59 -10.83
N ASP A 235 3.88 10.83 -11.89
CA ASP A 235 4.67 10.85 -13.13
C ASP A 235 6.17 10.62 -12.88
N TRP A 236 6.48 9.49 -12.22
CA TRP A 236 7.84 9.19 -11.73
C TRP A 236 8.59 8.10 -12.52
N PHE A 237 8.10 7.74 -13.72
CA PHE A 237 8.72 6.71 -14.55
C PHE A 237 9.90 7.23 -15.39
N ASP A 238 9.94 8.53 -15.70
CA ASP A 238 10.87 9.09 -16.70
C ASP A 238 12.31 9.33 -16.21
N ASP A 239 12.59 9.10 -14.93
CA ASP A 239 13.93 9.28 -14.35
C ASP A 239 14.71 7.96 -14.36
N ASP A 240 15.17 7.55 -15.55
CA ASP A 240 15.94 6.33 -15.80
C ASP A 240 17.41 6.38 -15.30
N GLU A 241 17.90 7.52 -14.79
CA GLU A 241 19.30 7.66 -14.35
C GLU A 241 19.69 6.83 -13.11
N LEU A 242 18.78 6.10 -12.48
CA LEU A 242 19.04 5.32 -11.27
C LEU A 242 19.06 3.79 -11.47
N PHE A 243 18.86 3.31 -12.69
CA PHE A 243 19.02 1.89 -13.02
C PHE A 243 20.44 1.52 -13.51
N GLU A 244 21.35 2.48 -13.61
CA GLU A 244 22.71 2.24 -14.14
C GLU A 244 23.76 1.78 -13.11
N GLU A 245 23.45 1.66 -11.82
CA GLU A 245 24.46 1.29 -10.79
C GLU A 245 24.14 0.03 -9.96
N ASP A 246 23.55 -1.00 -10.58
CA ASP A 246 23.81 -2.36 -10.12
C ASP A 246 24.76 -3.04 -11.12
N GLU A 247 26.07 -2.81 -10.89
CA GLU A 247 27.19 -3.61 -11.39
C GLU A 247 27.08 -5.10 -10.94
N PHE A 248 25.98 -5.79 -11.27
CA PHE A 248 25.76 -7.20 -10.92
C PHE A 248 25.94 -8.15 -12.12
N PHE A 249 26.28 -7.62 -13.29
CA PHE A 249 26.83 -8.37 -14.42
C PHE A 249 28.22 -7.82 -14.76
N LYS A 250 29.19 -8.01 -13.85
CA LYS A 250 30.58 -8.12 -14.28
C LYS A 250 30.78 -9.56 -14.71
N ASP A 251 31.00 -9.72 -16.01
CA ASP A 251 31.25 -10.96 -16.72
C ASP A 251 32.26 -11.84 -15.98
N ASP A 252 31.87 -13.08 -15.69
CA ASP A 252 32.82 -14.16 -15.44
C ASP A 252 33.35 -14.63 -16.79
N ASP A 253 34.36 -13.93 -17.30
CA ASP A 253 35.18 -14.35 -18.42
C ASP A 253 36.01 -15.57 -17.99
N SER A 254 35.43 -16.76 -18.18
CA SER A 254 36.19 -17.99 -18.36
C SER A 254 35.80 -18.64 -19.69
N THR A 255 36.18 -17.94 -20.76
CA THR A 255 36.26 -18.51 -22.11
C THR A 255 37.28 -19.67 -22.12
N THR A 256 36.84 -20.87 -21.75
CA THR A 256 37.63 -22.10 -21.99
C THR A 256 37.53 -22.42 -23.47
N ILE A 257 38.61 -22.10 -24.19
CA ILE A 257 38.86 -22.45 -25.58
C ILE A 257 38.84 -23.98 -25.70
N MET A 258 37.77 -24.55 -26.27
CA MET A 258 37.83 -25.88 -26.88
C MET A 258 38.07 -25.72 -28.38
N THR A 259 39.31 -25.96 -28.79
CA THR A 259 39.73 -26.09 -30.19
C THR A 259 39.04 -27.29 -30.85
N PRO A 260 38.53 -27.17 -32.08
CA PRO A 260 38.11 -28.32 -32.88
C PRO A 260 39.30 -28.85 -33.69
N SER A 261 39.78 -30.06 -33.38
CA SER A 261 40.60 -30.83 -34.32
C SER A 261 39.78 -31.98 -34.89
N LEU A 262 39.37 -31.80 -36.14
CA LEU A 262 39.05 -32.89 -37.05
C LEU A 262 40.30 -33.76 -37.27
N LEU A 263 40.16 -35.08 -37.27
CA LEU A 263 40.73 -35.98 -38.29
C LEU A 263 40.30 -37.44 -38.05
N ASN A 264 39.50 -37.93 -38.99
CA ASN A 264 39.49 -39.24 -39.65
C ASN A 264 40.23 -40.44 -39.04
N ASN A 265 39.51 -41.57 -38.99
CA ASN A 265 39.84 -42.92 -39.53
C ASN A 265 38.68 -43.84 -39.06
N ILE A 266 37.78 -44.42 -39.88
CA ILE A 266 37.97 -45.33 -41.02
C ILE A 266 39.13 -46.32 -40.77
N ASP A 267 38.84 -47.45 -40.11
CA ASP A 267 38.82 -48.78 -40.77
C ASP A 267 38.74 -49.97 -39.77
N SER A 268 37.87 -50.93 -40.15
CA SER A 268 38.06 -52.40 -40.12
C SER A 268 38.31 -53.17 -38.80
N ASN A 269 37.27 -53.81 -38.26
CA ASN A 269 36.99 -55.27 -38.35
C ASN A 269 35.80 -55.68 -37.49
#